data_AF-A0A8J4XNE3-F1
#
_entry.id   AF-A0A8J4XNE3-F1
#
_cell.length_a   1.000
_cell.length_b   1.000
_cell.length_c   1.000
_cell.angle_alpha   90.00
_cell.angle_beta   90.00
_cell.angle_gamma   90.00
#
_symmetry.space_group_name_H-M   'P 1'
#
loop_
_entity.id
_entity.type
_entity.pdbx_description
1 polymer ?
#
loop_
_entity_poly.entity_id
_entity_poly.type
_entity_poly.pdbx_seq_one_letter_code
_entity_poly.pdbx_strand_id
1 'polypeptide(L)'
;MDVDDFPAQEAALDNEGSKREGTKRGRKPGRKAKSDMKAKLERSRQSARECRARKKLRYQYLEELVTNREKAVIALHRELEQYRVWAKELDEGKVPEGVLQLIEDQKVKKNEQE
;
A
#
# COMPACT_ATOMS: atom_id res chain seq x y z
N MET A 1 -27.58 2.11 11.39
CA MET A 1 -26.40 1.23 11.29
C MET A 1 -25.22 2.16 11.09
N ASP A 2 -24.69 2.63 12.21
CA ASP A 2 -23.58 3.59 12.25
C ASP A 2 -22.29 2.84 11.93
N VAL A 3 -21.69 3.15 10.78
CA VAL A 3 -20.44 2.54 10.31
C VAL A 3 -19.32 3.55 10.49
N ASP A 4 -19.07 3.95 11.74
CA ASP A 4 -17.95 4.82 12.09
C ASP A 4 -17.45 4.45 13.50
N ASP A 5 -16.93 3.23 13.63
CA ASP A 5 -16.04 2.89 14.73
C ASP A 5 -15.05 1.81 14.27
N PHE A 6 -14.08 2.21 13.46
CA PHE A 6 -12.90 1.40 13.18
C PHE A 6 -11.72 2.06 13.91
N PRO A 7 -11.24 1.48 15.02
CA PRO A 7 -10.20 2.12 15.82
C PRO A 7 -8.91 2.18 14.99
N ALA A 8 -8.47 3.40 14.71
CA ALA A 8 -7.15 3.65 14.14
C ALA A 8 -6.10 3.10 15.11
N GLN A 9 -5.49 1.99 14.75
CA GLN A 9 -4.37 1.41 15.47
C GLN A 9 -3.19 2.40 15.39
N GLU A 10 -3.04 3.21 16.43
CA GLU A 10 -1.85 4.05 16.64
C GLU A 10 -0.64 3.13 16.73
N ALA A 11 0.13 3.06 15.65
CA ALA A 11 1.47 2.50 15.69
C ALA A 11 2.33 3.42 16.55
N ALA A 12 2.54 3.01 17.81
CA ALA A 12 3.53 3.58 18.71
C ALA A 12 4.89 3.58 18.00
N LEU A 13 5.28 4.76 17.51
CA LEU A 13 6.65 5.03 17.10
C LEU A 13 7.38 5.48 18.36
N ASP A 14 7.94 4.49 19.07
CA ASP A 14 8.86 4.69 20.18
C ASP A 14 10.12 5.39 19.67
N ASN A 15 10.05 6.72 19.59
CA ASN A 15 11.20 7.57 19.38
C ASN A 15 11.82 7.83 20.75
N GLU A 16 12.65 6.88 21.21
CA GLU A 16 13.53 7.09 22.36
C GLU A 16 14.47 8.26 22.06
N GLY A 17 14.02 9.46 22.44
CA GLY A 17 14.83 10.65 22.51
C GLY A 17 15.92 10.43 23.53
N SER A 18 17.11 10.05 23.06
CA SER A 18 18.34 9.94 23.85
C SER A 18 18.49 11.13 24.81
N LYS A 19 18.22 10.90 26.10
CA LYS A 19 18.61 11.81 27.19
C LYS A 19 20.11 12.00 27.11
N ARG A 20 20.56 13.17 26.66
CA ARG A 20 21.95 13.59 26.82
C ARG A 20 22.05 14.41 28.09
N GLU A 21 22.31 13.72 29.18
CA GLU A 21 22.71 14.33 30.45
C GLU A 21 23.86 15.30 30.23
N GLY A 22 23.71 16.51 30.77
CA GLY A 22 24.71 17.55 30.67
C GLY A 22 25.87 17.30 31.61
N THR A 23 27.12 17.50 31.16
CA THR A 23 28.19 18.07 31.99
C THR A 23 29.30 18.64 31.07
N LYS A 24 29.89 19.76 31.50
CA LYS A 24 31.14 20.40 31.02
C LYS A 24 30.99 21.52 29.96
N ARG A 25 30.41 22.65 30.40
CA ARG A 25 30.75 23.99 29.88
C ARG A 25 32.22 24.25 30.22
N GLY A 26 33.06 24.57 29.23
CA GLY A 26 34.43 25.06 29.49
C GLY A 26 35.58 24.49 28.65
N ARG A 27 35.35 23.64 27.64
CA ARG A 27 36.45 23.18 26.79
C ARG A 27 36.62 24.10 25.57
N LYS A 28 37.76 24.81 25.47
CA LYS A 28 38.19 25.60 24.29
C LYS A 28 37.84 24.83 22.99
N PRO A 29 37.28 25.46 21.94
CA PRO A 29 36.89 24.78 20.72
C PRO A 29 38.12 24.43 19.88
N GLY A 30 38.88 23.44 20.34
CA GLY A 30 39.90 22.77 19.54
C GLY A 30 39.23 21.98 18.42
N ARG A 31 39.94 21.78 17.31
CA ARG A 31 39.54 21.16 16.02
C ARG A 31 38.49 20.01 16.08
N LYS A 32 38.38 19.25 17.17
CA LYS A 32 37.39 18.17 17.39
C LYS A 32 35.92 18.65 17.47
N ALA A 33 35.64 19.86 17.97
CA ALA A 33 34.27 20.37 18.00
C ALA A 33 33.73 20.66 16.58
N LYS A 34 34.60 21.05 15.65
CA LYS A 34 34.22 21.28 14.24
C LYS A 34 33.90 19.97 13.51
N SER A 35 34.64 18.89 13.80
CA SER A 35 34.34 17.56 13.24
C SER A 35 33.03 16.99 13.79
N ASP A 36 32.75 17.20 15.08
CA ASP A 36 31.48 16.75 15.68
C ASP A 36 30.27 17.52 15.14
N MET A 37 30.44 18.82 14.85
CA MET A 37 29.40 19.62 14.19
C MET A 37 29.13 19.15 12.76
N LYS A 38 30.18 18.86 11.98
CA LYS A 38 30.03 18.28 10.63
C LYS A 38 29.31 16.94 10.68
N ALA A 39 29.66 16.07 11.63
CA ALA A 39 29.01 14.77 11.80
C ALA A 39 27.54 14.88 12.25
N LYS A 40 27.19 15.84 13.12
CA LYS A 40 25.80 16.12 13.49
C LYS A 40 24.98 16.64 12.31
N LEU A 41 25.55 17.55 11.52
CA LEU A 41 24.89 18.10 10.34
C LEU A 41 24.62 17.01 9.29
N GLU A 42 25.60 16.13 9.03
CA GLU A 42 25.41 15.00 8.12
C GLU A 42 24.36 14.00 8.63
N ARG A 43 24.34 13.68 9.93
CA ARG A 43 23.26 12.84 10.50
C ARG A 43 21.87 13.46 10.34
N SER A 44 21.73 14.76 10.58
CA SER A 44 20.45 15.47 10.41
C SER A 44 20.01 15.50 8.94
N ARG A 45 20.96 15.69 8.01
CA ARG A 45 20.70 15.60 6.58
C ARG A 45 20.24 14.20 6.19
N GLN A 46 20.90 13.17 6.70
CA GLN A 46 20.57 11.78 6.41
C GLN A 46 19.18 11.41 6.96
N SER A 47 18.85 11.78 8.21
CA SER A 47 17.52 11.54 8.77
C SER A 47 16.42 12.24 7.97
N ALA A 48 16.69 13.46 7.47
CA ALA A 48 15.75 14.17 6.60
C ALA A 48 15.56 13.46 5.24
N ARG A 49 16.63 12.93 4.65
CA ARG A 49 16.56 12.14 3.41
C ARG A 49 15.77 10.85 3.62
N GLU A 50 16.06 10.12 4.69
CA GLU A 50 15.36 8.89 5.04
C GLU A 50 13.87 9.16 5.29
N CYS A 51 13.51 10.24 5.98
CA CYS A 51 12.12 10.62 6.19
C CYS A 51 11.38 10.80 4.84
N ARG A 52 12.01 11.49 3.87
CA ARG A 52 11.45 11.65 2.53
C ARG A 52 11.35 10.33 1.77
N ALA A 53 12.39 9.49 1.83
CA ALA A 53 12.41 8.18 1.19
C ALA A 53 11.32 7.26 1.74
N ARG A 54 11.16 7.20 3.07
CA ARG A 54 10.10 6.44 3.75
C ARG A 54 8.72 6.94 3.36
N LYS A 55 8.51 8.26 3.32
CA LYS A 55 7.24 8.85 2.89
C LYS A 55 6.90 8.49 1.45
N LYS A 56 7.88 8.55 0.53
CA LYS A 56 7.71 8.16 -0.87
C LYS A 56 7.32 6.68 -0.99
N LEU A 57 8.05 5.79 -0.30
CA LEU A 57 7.75 4.35 -0.33
C LEU A 57 6.36 4.04 0.23
N ARG A 58 5.98 4.70 1.33
CA ARG A 58 4.65 4.53 1.94
C ARG A 58 3.54 4.91 0.96
N TYR A 59 3.68 6.06 0.28
CA TYR A 59 2.67 6.48 -0.69
C TYR A 59 2.63 5.61 -1.92
N GLN A 60 3.78 5.17 -2.42
CA GLN A 60 3.85 4.22 -3.53
C GLN A 60 3.09 2.92 -3.18
N TYR A 61 3.33 2.34 -2.00
CA TYR A 61 2.63 1.13 -1.58
C TYR A 61 1.11 1.34 -1.46
N LEU A 62 0.67 2.45 -0.88
CA LEU A 62 -0.76 2.77 -0.77
C LEU A 62 -1.40 2.97 -2.14
N GLU A 63 -0.71 3.64 -3.06
CA GLU A 63 -1.15 3.82 -4.45
C GLU A 63 -1.26 2.47 -5.17
N GLU A 64 -0.27 1.59 -5.04
CA GLU A 64 -0.30 0.23 -5.60
C GLU A 64 -1.47 -0.59 -5.03
N LEU A 65 -1.74 -0.51 -3.71
CA LEU A 65 -2.89 -1.18 -3.11
C LEU A 65 -4.23 -0.68 -3.65
N VAL A 66 -4.41 0.64 -3.71
CA VAL A 66 -5.65 1.26 -4.22
C VAL A 66 -5.85 0.90 -5.68
N THR A 67 -4.84 1.08 -6.51
CA THR A 67 -4.93 0.78 -7.96
C THR A 67 -5.21 -0.70 -8.23
N ASN A 68 -4.62 -1.62 -7.45
CA ASN A 68 -4.91 -3.05 -7.58
C ASN A 68 -6.35 -3.37 -7.19
N ARG A 69 -6.86 -2.76 -6.12
CA ARG A 69 -8.26 -2.94 -5.71
C ARG A 69 -9.23 -2.37 -6.74
N GLU A 70 -8.97 -1.17 -7.27
CA GLU A 70 -9.78 -0.55 -8.33
C GLU A 70 -9.82 -1.42 -9.58
N LYS A 71 -8.68 -1.97 -10.01
CA LYS A 71 -8.62 -2.91 -11.14
C LYS A 71 -9.48 -4.15 -10.90
N ALA A 72 -9.38 -4.75 -9.71
CA ALA A 72 -10.20 -5.92 -9.35
C ALA A 72 -11.70 -5.59 -9.36
N VAL A 73 -12.09 -4.43 -8.82
CA VAL A 73 -13.49 -3.97 -8.81
C VAL A 73 -14.00 -3.74 -10.23
N ILE A 74 -13.20 -3.15 -11.11
CA ILE A 74 -13.58 -2.93 -12.51
C ILE A 74 -13.71 -4.26 -13.26
N ALA A 75 -12.79 -5.21 -13.04
CA ALA A 75 -12.88 -6.54 -13.65
C ALA A 75 -14.17 -7.26 -13.23
N LEU A 76 -14.47 -7.29 -11.93
CA LEU A 76 -15.69 -7.91 -11.39
C LEU A 76 -16.96 -7.22 -11.90
N HIS A 77 -16.97 -5.88 -12.01
CA HIS A 77 -18.12 -5.18 -12.58
C HIS A 77 -18.35 -5.53 -14.05
N ARG A 78 -17.28 -5.67 -14.86
CA ARG A 78 -17.41 -6.08 -16.26
C ARG A 78 -17.97 -7.50 -16.38
N GLU A 79 -17.48 -8.42 -15.57
CA GLU A 79 -17.99 -9.80 -15.51
C GLU A 79 -19.47 -9.83 -15.10
N LEU A 80 -19.84 -9.09 -14.06
CA LEU A 80 -21.24 -8.98 -13.62
C LEU A 80 -22.14 -8.39 -14.71
N GLU A 81 -21.71 -7.33 -15.39
CA GLU A 81 -22.51 -6.72 -16.45
C GLU A 81 -22.68 -7.69 -17.63
N GLN A 82 -21.63 -8.42 -18.01
CA GLN A 82 -21.72 -9.48 -19.01
C GLN A 82 -22.76 -10.53 -18.61
N TYR A 83 -22.73 -11.02 -17.37
CA TYR A 83 -23.74 -11.98 -16.90
C TYR A 83 -25.16 -11.41 -16.86
N ARG A 84 -25.32 -10.12 -16.53
CA ARG A 84 -26.64 -9.45 -16.59
C ARG A 84 -27.18 -9.39 -18.01
N VAL A 85 -26.35 -9.10 -19.00
CA VAL A 85 -26.75 -9.10 -20.42
C VAL A 85 -27.10 -10.52 -20.87
N TRP A 86 -26.25 -11.50 -20.55
CA TRP A 86 -26.49 -12.90 -20.90
C TRP A 86 -27.75 -13.46 -20.27
N ALA A 87 -28.05 -13.11 -19.02
CA ALA A 87 -29.29 -13.52 -18.37
C ALA A 87 -30.52 -13.01 -19.12
N LYS A 88 -30.51 -11.73 -19.54
CA LYS A 88 -31.61 -11.16 -20.34
C LYS A 88 -31.79 -11.87 -21.68
N GLU A 89 -30.69 -12.14 -22.39
CA GLU A 89 -30.74 -12.84 -23.67
C GLU A 89 -31.25 -14.28 -23.52
N LEU A 90 -30.82 -14.98 -22.45
CA LEU A 90 -31.31 -16.31 -22.12
C LEU A 90 -32.80 -16.30 -21.76
N ASP A 91 -33.27 -15.30 -21.02
CA ASP A 91 -34.69 -15.11 -20.72
C ASP A 91 -35.52 -14.86 -22.00
N GLU A 92 -34.91 -14.23 -23.01
CA GLU A 92 -35.49 -14.06 -24.35
C GLU A 92 -35.37 -15.32 -25.24
N GLY A 93 -34.79 -16.41 -24.72
CA GLY A 93 -34.58 -17.67 -25.45
C GLY A 93 -33.43 -17.63 -26.46
N LYS A 94 -32.58 -16.61 -26.42
CA LYS A 94 -31.36 -16.49 -27.24
C LYS A 94 -30.17 -17.03 -26.46
N VAL A 95 -29.28 -17.76 -27.12
CA VAL A 95 -28.03 -18.20 -26.50
C VAL A 95 -26.96 -17.14 -26.73
N PRO A 96 -26.42 -16.49 -25.68
CA PRO A 96 -25.41 -15.45 -25.83
C PRO A 96 -24.11 -15.99 -26.42
N GLU A 97 -23.51 -15.22 -27.32
CA GLU A 97 -22.20 -15.53 -27.88
C GLU A 97 -21.14 -15.43 -26.77
N GLY A 98 -20.44 -16.54 -26.50
CA GLY A 98 -19.44 -16.66 -25.43
C GLY A 98 -19.85 -17.53 -24.23
N VAL A 99 -21.13 -17.85 -24.04
CA VAL A 99 -21.56 -18.80 -22.98
C VAL A 99 -20.96 -20.18 -23.20
N LEU A 100 -20.86 -20.62 -24.45
CA LEU A 100 -20.25 -21.91 -24.81
C LEU A 100 -18.76 -21.96 -24.44
N GLN A 101 -18.03 -20.88 -24.71
CA GLN A 101 -16.62 -20.75 -24.33
C GLN A 101 -16.44 -20.78 -22.82
N LEU A 102 -17.32 -20.09 -22.07
CA LEU A 102 -17.30 -20.15 -20.60
C LEU A 102 -17.50 -21.58 -20.08
N ILE A 103 -18.42 -22.34 -20.68
CA ILE A 103 -18.68 -23.74 -20.30
C ILE A 103 -17.45 -24.62 -20.59
N GLU A 104 -16.77 -24.41 -21.72
CA GLU A 104 -15.53 -25.11 -22.06
C GLU A 104 -14.41 -24.77 -21.08
N ASP A 105 -14.20 -23.49 -20.77
CA ASP A 105 -13.20 -23.03 -19.81
C ASP A 105 -13.46 -23.61 -18.41
N GLN A 106 -14.73 -23.70 -17.99
CA GLN A 106 -15.09 -24.32 -16.71
C GLN A 106 -14.83 -25.83 -16.68
N LYS A 107 -15.01 -26.53 -17.81
CA LYS A 107 -14.65 -27.96 -17.93
C LYS A 107 -13.15 -28.16 -17.82
N VAL A 108 -12.35 -27.33 -18.50
CA VAL A 108 -10.88 -27.41 -18.44
C VAL A 108 -10.38 -27.17 -17.01
N LYS A 109 -10.85 -26.11 -16.33
CA LYS A 109 -10.50 -25.81 -14.94
C LYS A 109 -10.87 -26.93 -13.96
N LYS A 110 -11.96 -27.65 -14.21
CA LYS A 110 -12.38 -28.79 -13.40
C LYS A 110 -11.45 -30.00 -13.59
N ASN A 111 -11.03 -30.25 -14.82
CA ASN A 111 -10.13 -31.36 -15.15
C ASN A 111 -8.69 -31.12 -14.66
N GLU A 112 -8.25 -29.87 -14.54
CA GLU A 112 -6.92 -29.52 -13.98
C GLU A 112 -6.86 -29.63 -12.45
N GLN A 113 -8.01 -29.77 -11.78
CA GLN A 113 -8.12 -29.90 -10.32
C GLN A 113 -8.27 -31.35 -9.83
N GLU A 114 -8.37 -32.32 -10.75
CA GLU A 114 -8.31 -33.77 -10.49
C GLU A 114 -6.91 -34.32 -10.72
#